data_AF-A0A8D8JGL6-F1
#
_entry.id   AF-A0A8D8JGL6-F1
#
_cell.length_a   1.000
_cell.length_b   1.000
_cell.length_c   1.000
_cell.angle_alpha   90.00
_cell.angle_beta   90.00
_cell.angle_gamma   90.00
#
_symmetry.space_group_name_H-M   'P 1'
#
loop_
_entity.id
_entity.type
_entity.pdbx_description
1 polymer ?
#
loop_
_entity_poly.entity_id
_entity_poly.type
_entity_poly.pdbx_seq_one_letter_code
_entity_poly.pdbx_strand_id
1 'polypeptide(L)'
;MDTDAQDSLLQFVWDRVAAVFEECERTHGLLEALPARTPDRLRFVASVVERVGAMGRLAERVPGGKDCFRAAEMRMEGNKFMRSSGPRDLLAAAEAYNRALAYAPEDSGELRKAYSNRSAVCYALREYRLCLDNIEAALRIKAPAPDPALEEKLRTKQLACRKLLADERVCHQFEQFCYAKLSYGPNVTNSRVVEGVVESGGQLVARQDFVVGDVLMIDEPYVTVIDGKDRYTRCHHCLRDRFLELRPCPDCVVAMFCSKQCAQQAHQRYHRLECPVLHRLFEIYHIATLVPLRIVCTAIDTFGDDLDRLEEHIQKIDPDFNPFQLNWNKVTREQLYDAMHVLPTNESQRAPMLNLFLATESIVVTEIMFRHSPQLRQLANTEAKQDLIRQLVYHHTMT
;
A
#
# COMPACT_ATOMS: atom_id res chain seq x y z
N MET A 1 18.88 6.69 0.57
CA MET A 1 18.98 6.97 -0.86
C MET A 1 19.19 8.45 -0.96
N ASP A 2 20.20 8.91 -1.72
CA ASP A 2 20.51 10.33 -1.87
C ASP A 2 19.26 11.08 -2.31
N THR A 3 18.91 12.14 -1.60
CA THR A 3 17.85 13.09 -1.96
C THR A 3 18.02 13.57 -3.41
N ASP A 4 19.27 13.74 -3.83
CA ASP A 4 19.65 14.20 -5.17
C ASP A 4 19.21 13.26 -6.29
N ALA A 5 19.19 11.93 -6.05
CA ALA A 5 18.75 10.96 -7.05
C ALA A 5 17.22 10.92 -7.20
N GLN A 6 16.50 11.15 -6.09
CA GLN A 6 15.04 11.24 -6.10
C GLN A 6 14.58 12.55 -6.74
N ASP A 7 15.25 13.67 -6.43
CA ASP A 7 14.97 14.98 -7.02
C ASP A 7 15.25 14.98 -8.53
N SER A 8 16.33 14.31 -8.97
CA SER A 8 16.63 14.13 -10.40
C SER A 8 15.55 13.31 -11.14
N LEU A 9 14.98 12.27 -10.50
CA LEU A 9 13.92 11.47 -11.10
C LEU A 9 12.59 12.22 -11.15
N LEU A 10 12.24 12.94 -10.09
CA LEU A 10 11.05 13.78 -10.04
C LEU A 10 11.10 14.87 -11.10
N GLN A 11 12.24 15.57 -11.24
CA GLN A 11 12.41 16.57 -12.28
C GLN A 11 12.26 15.94 -13.68
N PHE A 12 12.87 14.77 -13.91
CA PHE A 12 12.71 14.05 -15.17
C PHE A 12 11.24 13.73 -15.48
N VAL A 13 10.47 13.29 -14.47
CA VAL A 13 9.03 13.00 -14.63
C VAL A 13 8.27 14.27 -14.98
N TRP A 14 8.52 15.38 -14.28
CA TRP A 14 7.90 16.66 -14.55
C TRP A 14 8.20 17.17 -15.96
N ASP A 15 9.44 17.06 -16.44
CA ASP A 15 9.81 17.45 -17.80
C ASP A 15 9.06 16.63 -18.85
N ARG A 16 8.85 15.32 -18.59
CA ARG A 16 8.08 14.45 -19.49
C ARG A 16 6.60 14.74 -19.46
N VAL A 17 6.04 15.04 -18.29
CA VAL A 17 4.65 15.50 -18.19
C VAL A 17 4.50 16.82 -18.95
N ALA A 18 5.38 17.80 -18.74
CA ALA A 18 5.34 19.07 -19.48
C ALA A 18 5.38 18.87 -21.01
N ALA A 19 6.23 17.96 -21.51
CA ALA A 19 6.29 17.64 -22.94
C ALA A 19 4.98 17.04 -23.47
N VAL A 20 4.25 16.25 -22.68
CA VAL A 20 2.92 15.74 -23.05
C VAL A 20 1.94 16.90 -23.19
N PHE A 21 2.01 17.89 -22.30
CA PHE A 21 1.12 19.05 -22.34
C PHE A 21 1.37 19.93 -23.57
N GLU A 22 2.64 20.25 -23.84
CA GLU A 22 3.05 21.01 -25.02
C GLU A 22 2.61 20.33 -26.32
N GLU A 23 2.77 19.01 -26.41
CA GLU A 23 2.38 18.24 -27.59
C GLU A 23 0.85 18.14 -27.76
N CYS A 24 0.10 18.04 -26.65
CA CYS A 24 -1.36 18.13 -26.66
C CYS A 24 -1.82 19.49 -27.18
N GLU A 25 -1.24 20.58 -26.67
CA GLU A 25 -1.58 21.94 -27.09
C GLU A 25 -1.26 22.16 -28.58
N ARG A 26 -0.11 21.65 -29.04
CA ARG A 26 0.29 21.72 -30.45
C ARG A 26 -0.65 20.94 -31.38
N THR A 27 -1.16 19.79 -30.95
CA THR A 27 -1.92 18.87 -31.82
C THR A 27 -3.43 19.16 -31.82
N HIS A 28 -3.99 19.63 -30.72
CA HIS A 28 -5.44 19.88 -30.58
C HIS A 28 -5.78 21.36 -30.34
N GLY A 29 -4.79 22.26 -30.21
CA GLY A 29 -5.02 23.67 -29.87
C GLY A 29 -5.18 23.84 -28.36
N LEU A 30 -6.13 24.67 -27.92
CA LEU A 30 -6.42 24.83 -26.49
C LEU A 30 -6.76 23.47 -25.85
N LEU A 31 -6.32 23.24 -24.60
CA LEU A 31 -6.58 22.01 -23.83
C LEU A 31 -8.08 21.64 -23.74
N GLU A 32 -8.97 22.61 -23.98
CA GLU A 32 -10.42 22.45 -24.09
C GLU A 32 -10.87 21.61 -25.30
N ALA A 33 -9.99 21.39 -26.27
CA ALA A 33 -10.27 20.62 -27.49
C ALA A 33 -9.98 19.11 -27.35
N LEU A 34 -9.58 18.63 -26.16
CA LEU A 34 -9.39 17.19 -25.92
C LEU A 34 -10.69 16.41 -26.18
N PRO A 35 -10.60 15.14 -26.62
CA PRO A 35 -11.79 14.33 -26.85
C PRO A 35 -12.71 14.31 -25.62
N ALA A 36 -14.00 14.59 -25.86
CA ALA A 36 -14.99 14.68 -24.79
C ALA A 36 -15.22 13.32 -24.11
N ARG A 37 -15.25 12.24 -24.89
CA ARG A 37 -15.40 10.87 -24.37
C ARG A 37 -14.10 10.38 -23.74
N THR A 38 -14.20 9.89 -22.50
CA THR A 38 -13.07 9.37 -21.72
C THR A 38 -12.21 8.33 -22.45
N PRO A 39 -12.77 7.30 -23.11
CA PRO A 39 -11.96 6.32 -23.84
C PRO A 39 -11.14 6.94 -24.97
N ASP A 40 -11.72 7.89 -25.70
CA ASP A 40 -11.04 8.56 -26.82
C ASP A 40 -9.93 9.48 -26.31
N ARG A 41 -10.17 10.15 -25.18
CA ARG A 41 -9.18 11.00 -24.52
C ARG A 41 -7.99 10.19 -24.04
N LEU A 42 -8.22 9.07 -23.36
CA LEU A 42 -7.14 8.23 -22.85
C LEU A 42 -6.30 7.63 -23.98
N ARG A 43 -6.93 7.19 -25.08
CA ARG A 43 -6.21 6.74 -26.27
C ARG A 43 -5.38 7.85 -26.92
N PHE A 44 -5.94 9.06 -27.00
CA PHE A 44 -5.18 10.22 -27.48
C PHE A 44 -3.96 10.51 -26.59
N VAL A 45 -4.16 10.61 -25.27
CA VAL A 45 -3.06 10.88 -24.31
C VAL A 45 -2.01 9.78 -24.35
N ALA A 46 -2.42 8.50 -24.45
CA ALA A 46 -1.49 7.38 -24.61
C ALA A 46 -0.61 7.54 -25.87
N SER A 47 -1.22 7.92 -27.00
CA SER A 47 -0.48 8.18 -28.24
C SER A 47 0.52 9.34 -28.09
N VAL A 48 0.18 10.38 -27.32
CA VAL A 48 1.06 11.52 -27.04
C VAL A 48 2.23 11.08 -26.17
N VAL A 49 1.95 10.37 -25.07
CA VAL A 49 2.95 9.80 -24.14
C VAL A 49 3.97 8.95 -24.90
N GLU A 50 3.51 8.15 -25.86
CA GLU A 50 4.39 7.37 -26.74
C GLU A 50 5.23 8.26 -27.67
N ARG A 51 4.61 9.19 -28.41
CA ARG A 51 5.30 10.09 -29.35
C ARG A 51 6.41 10.91 -28.70
N VAL A 52 6.16 11.47 -27.51
CA VAL A 52 7.14 12.31 -26.79
C VAL A 52 8.16 11.47 -26.00
N GLY A 53 8.02 10.14 -26.02
CA GLY A 53 8.87 9.22 -25.27
C GLY A 53 8.79 9.46 -23.76
N ALA A 54 7.63 9.86 -23.23
CA ALA A 54 7.45 10.17 -21.81
C ALA A 54 7.76 8.96 -20.91
N MET A 55 7.58 7.75 -21.43
CA MET A 55 7.95 6.51 -20.74
C MET A 55 9.46 6.31 -20.56
N GLY A 56 10.32 7.00 -21.33
CA GLY A 56 11.79 6.89 -21.39
C GLY A 56 12.47 5.99 -20.35
N ARG A 57 13.15 6.59 -19.37
CA ARG A 57 13.80 5.86 -18.26
C ARG A 57 12.80 5.27 -17.26
N LEU A 58 11.54 5.73 -17.26
CA LEU A 58 10.49 5.20 -16.36
C LEU A 58 10.14 3.75 -16.68
N ALA A 59 10.36 3.32 -17.92
CA ALA A 59 10.17 1.95 -18.38
C ALA A 59 11.39 1.04 -18.20
N GLU A 60 12.56 1.59 -17.87
CA GLU A 60 13.77 0.79 -17.63
C GLU A 60 13.66 0.09 -16.28
N ARG A 61 14.11 -1.16 -16.16
CA ARG A 61 14.12 -1.90 -14.88
C ARG A 61 14.96 -1.15 -13.84
N VAL A 62 14.33 -0.66 -12.77
CA VAL A 62 15.06 0.02 -11.69
C VAL A 62 15.76 -1.03 -10.80
N PRO A 63 17.05 -0.87 -10.50
CA PRO A 63 17.74 -1.64 -9.47
C PRO A 63 17.22 -1.19 -8.08
N GLY A 64 16.04 -1.66 -7.71
CA GLY A 64 15.37 -1.40 -6.44
C GLY A 64 14.97 -2.65 -5.67
N GLY A 65 15.46 -3.81 -6.12
CA GLY A 65 15.16 -5.11 -5.52
C GLY A 65 15.94 -5.36 -4.23
N LYS A 66 15.79 -6.59 -3.74
CA LYS A 66 16.59 -7.11 -2.63
C LYS A 66 18.08 -6.99 -2.94
N ASP A 67 18.86 -6.47 -1.99
CA ASP A 67 20.29 -6.24 -2.13
C ASP A 67 21.01 -6.39 -0.78
N CYS A 68 22.04 -7.25 -0.73
CA CYS A 68 22.79 -7.52 0.49
C CYS A 68 23.59 -6.30 0.96
N PHE A 69 24.12 -5.48 0.06
CA PHE A 69 24.94 -4.33 0.42
C PHE A 69 24.08 -3.24 1.09
N ARG A 70 22.93 -2.90 0.49
CA ARG A 70 21.93 -1.98 1.06
C ARG A 70 21.37 -2.49 2.38
N ALA A 71 21.08 -3.79 2.46
CA ALA A 71 20.64 -4.41 3.72
C ALA A 71 21.70 -4.26 4.83
N ALA A 72 22.98 -4.50 4.51
CA ALA A 72 24.09 -4.33 5.43
C ALA A 72 24.25 -2.86 5.86
N GLU A 73 24.13 -1.91 4.93
CA GLU A 73 24.20 -0.47 5.21
C GLU A 73 23.13 -0.04 6.23
N MET A 74 21.87 -0.40 5.99
CA MET A 74 20.75 -0.10 6.90
C MET A 74 20.92 -0.77 8.26
N ARG A 75 21.45 -2.00 8.29
CA ARG A 75 21.78 -2.69 9.54
C ARG A 75 22.90 -1.97 10.29
N MET A 76 23.93 -1.48 9.61
CA MET A 76 24.99 -0.69 10.22
C MET A 76 24.49 0.66 10.74
N GLU A 77 23.53 1.29 10.05
CA GLU A 77 22.80 2.47 10.52
C GLU A 77 22.09 2.17 11.85
N GLY A 78 21.32 1.08 11.92
CA GLY A 78 20.65 0.64 13.16
C GLY A 78 21.61 0.38 14.33
N ASN A 79 22.80 -0.16 14.05
CA ASN A 79 23.82 -0.40 15.07
C ASN A 79 24.35 0.91 15.70
N LYS A 80 24.26 2.05 15.01
CA LYS A 80 24.65 3.35 15.60
C LYS A 80 23.70 3.73 16.74
N PHE A 81 22.40 3.51 16.55
CA PHE A 81 21.37 3.80 17.55
C PHE A 81 21.40 2.84 18.75
N MET A 82 21.84 1.59 18.55
CA MET A 82 21.99 0.63 19.66
C MET A 82 23.11 0.97 20.66
N ARG A 83 23.92 2.01 20.42
CA ARG A 83 24.96 2.48 21.35
C ARG A 83 24.38 3.26 22.53
N SER A 84 23.19 3.85 22.34
CA SER A 84 22.40 4.46 23.39
C SER A 84 21.21 3.56 23.76
N SER A 85 20.59 3.80 24.91
CA SER A 85 19.52 2.95 25.44
C SER A 85 18.19 3.69 25.64
N GLY A 86 18.04 4.87 25.02
CA GLY A 86 16.80 5.64 25.09
C GLY A 86 15.69 5.00 24.24
N PRO A 87 14.41 5.13 24.64
CA PRO A 87 13.29 4.60 23.86
C PRO A 87 13.27 5.09 22.41
N ARG A 88 13.58 6.37 22.17
CA ARG A 88 13.66 6.96 20.83
C ARG A 88 14.72 6.29 19.95
N ASP A 89 15.88 5.98 20.52
CA ASP A 89 16.97 5.34 19.77
C ASP A 89 16.66 3.87 19.48
N LEU A 90 15.96 3.18 20.38
CA LEU A 90 15.48 1.82 20.15
C LEU A 90 14.44 1.77 19.03
N LEU A 91 13.55 2.77 18.92
CA LEU A 91 12.61 2.91 17.81
C LEU A 91 13.36 3.14 16.48
N ALA A 92 14.31 4.06 16.45
CA ALA A 92 15.14 4.32 15.27
C ALA A 92 15.97 3.09 14.84
N ALA A 93 16.52 2.34 15.81
CA ALA A 93 17.19 1.08 15.56
C ALA A 93 16.25 0.04 14.94
N ALA A 94 15.03 -0.09 15.47
CA ALA A 94 14.04 -1.03 14.94
C ALA A 94 13.65 -0.70 13.50
N GLU A 95 13.41 0.57 13.20
CA GLU A 95 13.09 1.02 11.84
C GLU A 95 14.25 0.73 10.87
N ALA A 96 15.49 1.03 11.26
CA ALA A 96 16.67 0.73 10.45
C ALA A 96 16.87 -0.79 10.23
N TYR A 97 16.56 -1.61 11.23
CA TYR A 97 16.57 -3.07 11.06
C TYR A 97 15.40 -3.59 10.21
N ASN A 98 14.23 -2.94 10.25
CA ASN A 98 13.12 -3.27 9.35
C ASN A 98 13.46 -2.93 7.90
N ARG A 99 14.11 -1.78 7.66
CA ARG A 99 14.71 -1.44 6.38
C ARG A 99 15.70 -2.52 5.93
N ALA A 100 16.63 -2.93 6.81
CA ALA A 100 17.58 -4.00 6.49
C ALA A 100 16.88 -5.32 6.11
N LEU A 101 15.84 -5.72 6.85
CA LEU A 101 15.02 -6.90 6.53
C LEU A 101 14.32 -6.75 5.17
N ALA A 102 13.79 -5.57 4.87
CA ALA A 102 13.11 -5.31 3.60
C ALA A 102 14.05 -5.40 2.40
N TYR A 103 15.32 -5.04 2.54
CA TYR A 103 16.31 -5.16 1.47
C TYR A 103 17.03 -6.51 1.42
N ALA A 104 17.10 -7.26 2.51
CA ALA A 104 17.86 -8.51 2.52
C ALA A 104 17.21 -9.59 1.63
N PRO A 105 17.98 -10.21 0.69
CA PRO A 105 17.49 -11.34 -0.10
C PRO A 105 17.09 -12.53 0.78
N GLU A 106 16.16 -13.35 0.28
CA GLU A 106 15.77 -14.59 0.94
C GLU A 106 16.97 -15.51 1.14
N ASP A 107 16.98 -16.23 2.26
CA ASP A 107 18.07 -17.09 2.71
C ASP A 107 19.47 -16.42 2.78
N SER A 108 19.56 -15.09 2.78
CA SER A 108 20.85 -14.41 2.91
C SER A 108 21.38 -14.36 4.35
N GLY A 109 22.70 -14.31 4.49
CA GLY A 109 23.34 -14.05 5.77
C GLY A 109 22.96 -12.68 6.35
N GLU A 110 22.71 -11.67 5.51
CA GLU A 110 22.25 -10.36 5.96
C GLU A 110 20.83 -10.39 6.52
N LEU A 111 19.92 -11.19 5.95
CA LEU A 111 18.58 -11.40 6.51
C LEU A 111 18.67 -12.00 7.94
N ARG A 112 19.54 -13.02 8.11
CA ARG A 112 19.80 -13.64 9.42
C ARG A 112 20.37 -12.65 10.43
N LYS A 113 21.34 -11.82 10.02
CA LYS A 113 21.91 -10.78 10.88
C LYS A 113 20.89 -9.71 11.24
N ALA A 114 20.05 -9.27 10.30
CA ALA A 114 19.02 -8.26 10.55
C ALA A 114 17.97 -8.72 11.58
N TYR A 115 17.48 -9.97 11.49
CA TYR A 115 16.62 -10.55 12.53
C TYR A 115 17.34 -10.65 13.89
N SER A 116 18.63 -11.05 13.89
CA SER A 116 19.43 -11.08 15.12
C SER A 116 19.57 -9.69 15.76
N ASN A 117 19.78 -8.66 14.95
CA ASN A 117 19.85 -7.27 15.39
C ASN A 117 18.51 -6.78 15.94
N ARG A 118 17.40 -7.00 15.25
CA ARG A 118 16.06 -6.62 15.75
C ARG A 118 15.67 -7.37 17.02
N SER A 119 16.11 -8.62 17.20
CA SER A 119 15.94 -9.34 18.48
C SER A 119 16.65 -8.64 19.64
N ALA A 120 17.75 -7.91 19.41
CA ALA A 120 18.40 -7.12 20.46
C ALA A 120 17.54 -5.92 20.90
N VAL A 121 16.83 -5.28 19.95
CA VAL A 121 15.86 -4.22 20.27
C VAL A 121 14.70 -4.78 21.11
N CYS A 122 14.12 -5.90 20.67
CA CYS A 122 13.04 -6.56 21.42
C CYS A 122 13.48 -6.92 22.85
N TYR A 123 14.70 -7.44 23.01
CA TYR A 123 15.26 -7.75 24.32
C TYR A 123 15.43 -6.50 25.19
N ALA A 124 15.95 -5.40 24.63
CA ALA A 124 16.13 -4.14 25.34
C ALA A 124 14.80 -3.53 25.79
N LEU A 125 13.75 -3.67 24.97
CA LEU A 125 12.37 -3.24 25.28
C LEU A 125 11.62 -4.21 26.20
N ARG A 126 12.25 -5.32 26.62
CA ARG A 126 11.62 -6.40 27.43
C ARG A 126 10.48 -7.14 26.73
N GLU A 127 10.38 -7.00 25.41
CA GLU A 127 9.48 -7.75 24.54
C GLU A 127 10.05 -9.15 24.26
N TYR A 128 10.15 -9.98 25.29
CA TYR A 128 10.87 -11.26 25.22
C TYR A 128 10.23 -12.27 24.27
N ARG A 129 8.90 -12.23 24.09
CA ARG A 129 8.19 -13.07 23.10
C ARG A 129 8.59 -12.69 21.67
N LEU A 130 8.56 -11.40 21.33
CA LEU A 130 9.00 -10.90 20.03
C LEU A 130 10.50 -11.12 19.80
N CYS A 131 11.31 -11.05 20.86
CA CYS A 131 12.71 -11.42 20.79
C CYS A 131 12.88 -12.89 20.37
N LEU A 132 12.11 -13.82 20.94
CA LEU A 132 12.14 -15.23 20.56
C LEU A 132 11.68 -15.43 19.12
N ASP A 133 10.61 -14.77 18.68
CA ASP A 133 10.12 -14.86 17.29
C ASP A 133 11.18 -14.42 16.27
N ASN A 134 11.92 -13.36 16.58
CA ASN A 134 13.02 -12.89 15.74
C ASN A 134 14.20 -13.87 15.73
N ILE A 135 14.55 -14.47 16.88
CA ILE A 135 15.60 -15.50 16.97
C ILE A 135 15.21 -16.74 16.14
N GLU A 136 13.96 -17.19 16.25
CA GLU A 136 13.47 -18.33 15.48
C GLU A 136 13.45 -18.04 13.98
N ALA A 137 13.03 -16.84 13.58
CA ALA A 137 13.13 -16.41 12.18
C ALA A 137 14.58 -16.43 11.68
N ALA A 138 15.54 -15.93 12.48
CA ALA A 138 16.96 -15.95 12.14
C ALA A 138 17.51 -17.39 11.97
N LEU A 139 17.11 -18.31 12.83
CA LEU A 139 17.59 -19.70 12.82
C LEU A 139 16.97 -20.58 11.72
N ARG A 140 15.83 -20.18 11.15
CA ARG A 140 15.20 -20.90 10.02
C ARG A 140 15.85 -20.58 8.67
N ILE A 141 16.59 -19.49 8.56
CA ILE A 141 17.24 -19.04 7.33
C ILE A 141 18.39 -19.96 6.95
N LYS A 142 18.36 -20.50 5.73
CA LYS A 142 19.35 -21.43 5.19
C LYS A 142 20.51 -20.70 4.50
N ALA A 143 21.21 -19.86 5.25
CA ALA A 143 22.32 -19.07 4.72
C ALA A 143 23.46 -19.95 4.17
N PRO A 144 24.03 -19.65 2.98
CA PRO A 144 25.10 -20.45 2.37
C PRO A 144 26.37 -20.58 3.22
N ALA A 145 26.65 -19.59 4.07
CA ALA A 145 27.76 -19.55 5.00
C ALA A 145 27.22 -19.22 6.41
N PRO A 146 26.76 -20.24 7.18
CA PRO A 146 26.29 -20.03 8.53
C PRO A 146 27.44 -19.59 9.45
N ASP A 147 27.17 -18.63 10.32
CA ASP A 147 28.12 -18.10 11.32
C ASP A 147 27.84 -18.80 12.67
N PRO A 148 28.70 -19.73 13.12
CA PRO A 148 28.49 -20.45 14.38
C PRO A 148 28.48 -19.53 15.60
N ALA A 149 29.26 -18.44 15.58
CA ALA A 149 29.31 -17.49 16.69
C ALA A 149 27.99 -16.70 16.79
N LEU A 150 27.40 -16.33 15.65
CA LEU A 150 26.06 -15.74 15.60
C LEU A 150 25.00 -16.71 16.14
N GLU A 151 25.12 -18.00 15.81
CA GLU A 151 24.20 -19.02 16.31
C GLU A 151 24.28 -19.18 17.83
N GLU A 152 25.48 -19.31 18.37
CA GLU A 152 25.70 -19.40 19.82
C GLU A 152 25.14 -18.17 20.54
N LYS A 153 25.36 -16.97 19.99
CA LYS A 153 24.79 -15.71 20.51
C LYS A 153 23.26 -15.73 20.52
N LEU A 154 22.63 -16.21 19.45
CA LEU A 154 21.17 -16.33 19.35
C LEU A 154 20.64 -17.33 20.37
N ARG A 155 21.27 -18.51 20.53
CA ARG A 155 20.87 -19.54 21.50
C ARG A 155 21.02 -19.07 22.95
N THR A 156 22.09 -18.34 23.25
CA THR A 156 22.30 -17.72 24.57
C THR A 156 21.19 -16.73 24.90
N LYS A 157 20.87 -15.83 23.96
CA LYS A 157 19.76 -14.88 24.11
C LYS A 157 18.41 -15.61 24.24
N GLN A 158 18.20 -16.69 23.47
CA GLN A 158 17.01 -17.52 23.55
C GLN A 158 16.78 -18.09 24.95
N LEU A 159 17.84 -18.63 25.58
CA LEU A 159 17.78 -19.14 26.94
C LEU A 159 17.47 -18.02 27.96
N ALA A 160 18.11 -16.85 27.81
CA ALA A 160 17.85 -15.70 28.67
C ALA A 160 16.38 -15.24 28.61
N CYS A 161 15.82 -15.08 27.41
CA CYS A 161 14.41 -14.73 27.22
C CYS A 161 13.47 -15.74 27.89
N ARG A 162 13.73 -17.05 27.71
CA ARG A 162 12.89 -18.10 28.31
C ARG A 162 12.91 -18.08 29.82
N LYS A 163 14.08 -17.82 30.43
CA LYS A 163 14.18 -17.67 31.89
C LYS A 163 13.39 -16.46 32.40
N LEU A 164 13.47 -15.33 31.70
CA LEU A 164 12.73 -14.10 32.06
C LEU A 164 11.22 -14.26 31.89
N LEU A 165 10.76 -14.98 30.86
CA LEU A 165 9.34 -15.27 30.65
C LEU A 165 8.76 -16.24 31.68
N ALA A 166 9.60 -17.08 32.30
CA ALA A 166 9.18 -18.01 33.35
C ALA A 166 9.10 -17.35 34.74
N ASP A 167 9.64 -16.13 34.90
CA ASP A 167 9.53 -15.37 36.14
C ASP A 167 8.20 -14.59 36.14
N GLU A 168 7.26 -15.02 36.99
CA GLU A 168 5.90 -14.44 37.12
C GLU A 168 5.89 -12.94 37.47
N ARG A 169 7.02 -12.37 37.90
CA ARG A 169 7.16 -10.94 38.20
C ARG A 169 7.27 -10.07 36.94
N VAL A 170 7.45 -10.65 35.76
CA VAL A 170 7.45 -9.91 34.50
C VAL A 170 6.01 -9.71 34.03
N CYS A 171 5.44 -8.56 34.37
CA CYS A 171 4.13 -8.14 33.89
C CYS A 171 4.15 -8.01 32.36
N HIS A 172 3.49 -8.95 31.67
CA HIS A 172 3.16 -8.81 30.26
C HIS A 172 2.02 -7.82 30.15
N GLN A 173 2.31 -6.52 30.05
CA GLN A 173 1.33 -5.55 29.59
C GLN A 173 1.08 -5.82 28.10
N PHE A 174 0.21 -6.80 27.84
CA PHE A 174 -0.48 -6.87 26.57
C PHE A 174 -1.38 -5.65 26.57
N GLU A 175 -1.03 -4.63 25.78
CA GLU A 175 -1.96 -3.55 25.48
C GLU A 175 -3.18 -4.20 24.83
N GLN A 176 -4.22 -4.37 25.63
CA GLN A 176 -5.54 -4.70 25.15
C GLN A 176 -5.96 -3.51 24.31
N PHE A 177 -5.82 -3.63 22.99
CA PHE A 177 -6.30 -2.62 22.07
C PHE A 177 -7.79 -2.41 22.33
N CYS A 178 -8.13 -1.26 22.93
CA CYS A 178 -9.49 -0.80 23.05
C CYS A 178 -9.94 -0.37 21.66
N TYR A 179 -10.53 -1.30 20.91
CA TYR A 179 -11.26 -0.91 19.71
C TYR A 179 -12.42 -0.03 20.15
N ALA A 180 -12.59 1.09 19.46
CA ALA A 180 -13.78 1.91 19.61
C ALA A 180 -15.02 1.00 19.40
N LYS A 181 -16.06 1.27 20.17
CA LYS A 181 -17.38 0.63 20.02
C LYS A 181 -18.39 1.75 19.87
N LEU A 182 -19.47 1.48 19.15
CA LEU A 182 -20.57 2.43 19.07
C LEU A 182 -21.11 2.71 20.47
N SER A 183 -21.40 3.99 20.76
CA SER A 183 -21.95 4.40 22.06
C SER A 183 -23.38 3.91 22.28
N TYR A 184 -24.12 3.67 21.20
CA TYR A 184 -25.54 3.27 21.21
C TYR A 184 -25.76 2.03 20.35
N GLY A 185 -27.00 1.54 20.34
CA GLY A 185 -27.42 0.42 19.50
C GLY A 185 -27.13 0.69 18.01
N PRO A 186 -26.71 -0.35 17.26
CA PRO A 186 -26.47 -0.22 15.83
C PRO A 186 -27.77 0.04 15.06
N ASN A 187 -27.66 0.79 13.97
CA ASN A 187 -28.75 0.95 13.01
C ASN A 187 -29.11 -0.42 12.37
N VAL A 188 -30.40 -0.62 12.13
CA VAL A 188 -30.97 -1.89 11.63
C VAL A 188 -30.39 -2.32 10.28
N THR A 189 -30.12 -1.37 9.38
CA THR A 189 -29.56 -1.65 8.04
C THR A 189 -28.05 -1.42 7.99
N ASN A 190 -27.48 -0.71 8.96
CA ASN A 190 -26.05 -0.43 9.00
C ASN A 190 -25.46 -0.53 10.42
N SER A 191 -24.88 -1.68 10.77
CA SER A 191 -24.24 -1.90 12.07
C SER A 191 -23.00 -1.05 12.34
N ARG A 192 -22.53 -0.29 11.34
CA ARG A 192 -21.42 0.66 11.47
C ARG A 192 -21.86 2.01 12.02
N VAL A 193 -23.16 2.30 12.05
CA VAL A 193 -23.73 3.58 12.46
C VAL A 193 -24.73 3.34 13.60
N VAL A 194 -24.86 4.29 14.53
CA VAL A 194 -25.87 4.21 15.60
C VAL A 194 -27.30 4.42 15.08
N GLU A 195 -28.29 3.82 15.74
CA GLU A 195 -29.72 3.92 15.37
C GLU A 195 -30.29 5.36 15.38
N GLY A 196 -29.68 6.26 16.16
CA GLY A 196 -30.06 7.68 16.25
C GLY A 196 -29.53 8.55 15.09
N VAL A 197 -28.82 7.97 14.12
CA VAL A 197 -28.33 8.64 12.91
C VAL A 197 -28.99 8.01 11.69
N VAL A 198 -29.55 8.84 10.81
CA VAL A 198 -30.24 8.41 9.59
C VAL A 198 -29.63 9.08 8.37
N GLU A 199 -29.76 8.46 7.20
CA GLU A 199 -29.42 9.12 5.95
C GLU A 199 -30.55 10.02 5.46
N SER A 200 -30.18 11.18 4.91
CA SER A 200 -31.09 12.11 4.25
C SER A 200 -30.33 12.97 3.23
N GLY A 201 -30.53 12.72 1.93
CA GLY A 201 -29.97 13.54 0.86
C GLY A 201 -28.45 13.38 0.69
N GLY A 202 -27.93 12.17 0.88
CA GLY A 202 -26.50 11.86 0.80
C GLY A 202 -25.70 12.28 2.05
N GLN A 203 -26.39 12.62 3.14
CA GLN A 203 -25.80 13.05 4.40
C GLN A 203 -26.28 12.20 5.57
N LEU A 204 -25.42 12.00 6.56
CA LEU A 204 -25.80 11.41 7.85
C LEU A 204 -26.30 12.52 8.78
N VAL A 205 -27.54 12.37 9.28
CA VAL A 205 -28.25 13.35 10.09
C VAL A 205 -28.61 12.75 11.45
N ALA A 206 -28.23 13.43 12.52
CA ALA A 206 -28.63 13.07 13.88
C ALA A 206 -30.14 13.32 14.09
N ARG A 207 -30.84 12.33 14.67
CA ARG A 207 -32.27 12.40 15.02
C ARG A 207 -32.52 12.42 16.53
N GLN A 208 -31.45 12.40 17.31
CA GLN A 208 -31.46 12.52 18.76
C GLN A 208 -30.24 13.31 19.21
N ASP A 209 -30.25 13.73 20.47
CA ASP A 209 -29.11 14.37 21.10
C ASP A 209 -28.01 13.33 21.40
N PHE A 210 -26.76 13.73 21.19
CA PHE A 210 -25.56 12.96 21.53
C PHE A 210 -24.66 13.80 22.43
N VAL A 211 -23.84 13.14 23.26
CA VAL A 211 -22.91 13.85 24.15
C VAL A 211 -21.48 13.80 23.61
N VAL A 212 -20.67 14.76 24.03
CA VAL A 212 -19.25 14.83 23.65
C VAL A 212 -18.55 13.53 24.06
N GLY A 213 -17.88 12.90 23.10
CA GLY A 213 -17.20 11.62 23.28
C GLY A 213 -17.96 10.42 22.73
N ASP A 214 -19.21 10.59 22.29
CA ASP A 214 -19.96 9.50 21.69
C ASP A 214 -19.40 9.05 20.33
N VAL A 215 -19.29 7.73 20.16
CA VAL A 215 -18.87 7.12 18.90
C VAL A 215 -20.12 6.76 18.10
N LEU A 216 -20.39 7.56 17.06
CA LEU A 216 -21.60 7.45 16.24
C LEU A 216 -21.43 6.54 15.01
N MET A 217 -20.20 6.42 14.52
CA MET A 217 -19.88 5.61 13.34
C MET A 217 -18.49 4.97 13.46
N ILE A 218 -18.37 3.71 13.04
CA ILE A 218 -17.10 2.99 12.90
C ILE A 218 -17.09 2.35 11.52
N ASP A 219 -16.22 2.83 10.65
CA ASP A 219 -16.12 2.31 9.29
C ASP A 219 -14.74 1.71 8.99
N GLU A 220 -14.72 0.73 8.09
CA GLU A 220 -13.50 0.13 7.57
C GLU A 220 -13.27 0.62 6.14
N PRO A 221 -12.06 1.14 5.83
CA PRO A 221 -11.78 1.66 4.50
C PRO A 221 -11.83 0.54 3.45
N TYR A 222 -12.35 0.84 2.26
CA TYR A 222 -12.37 -0.10 1.13
C TYR A 222 -10.95 -0.53 0.73
N VAL A 223 -10.02 0.43 0.68
CA VAL A 223 -8.58 0.19 0.50
C VAL A 223 -7.76 1.05 1.46
N THR A 224 -6.57 0.57 1.78
CA THR A 224 -5.57 1.32 2.54
C THR A 224 -4.27 1.37 1.75
N VAL A 225 -3.63 2.53 1.72
CA VAL A 225 -2.26 2.69 1.22
C VAL A 225 -1.42 3.30 2.33
N ILE A 226 -0.22 2.77 2.52
CA ILE A 226 0.73 3.25 3.53
C ILE A 226 1.52 4.45 2.99
N ASP A 227 1.74 5.46 3.81
CA ASP A 227 2.66 6.56 3.49
C ASP A 227 4.09 6.00 3.38
N GLY A 228 4.87 6.52 2.44
CA GLY A 228 6.25 6.10 2.21
C GLY A 228 7.14 6.23 3.46
N LYS A 229 6.85 7.18 4.36
CA LYS A 229 7.57 7.36 5.62
C LYS A 229 7.27 6.28 6.67
N ASP A 230 6.11 5.62 6.56
CA ASP A 230 5.60 4.67 7.56
C ASP A 230 5.81 3.20 7.14
N ARG A 231 6.28 2.93 5.91
CA ARG A 231 6.37 1.58 5.32
C ARG A 231 7.23 0.57 6.10
N TYR A 232 8.10 1.06 6.99
CA TYR A 232 8.98 0.23 7.82
C TYR A 232 8.61 0.25 9.31
N THR A 233 7.51 0.91 9.68
CA THR A 233 7.00 0.98 11.06
C THR A 233 5.59 0.38 11.16
N ARG A 234 4.81 0.43 10.07
CA ARG A 234 3.43 -0.07 10.03
C ARG A 234 3.25 -1.23 9.05
N CYS A 235 2.24 -2.06 9.32
CA CYS A 235 1.85 -3.14 8.42
C CYS A 235 1.29 -2.57 7.11
N HIS A 236 1.76 -3.06 5.97
CA HIS A 236 1.31 -2.66 4.63
C HIS A 236 -0.16 -3.01 4.34
N HIS A 237 -0.76 -3.92 5.12
CA HIS A 237 -2.17 -4.31 4.96
C HIS A 237 -3.10 -3.63 5.97
N CYS A 238 -2.84 -3.79 7.27
CA CYS A 238 -3.76 -3.30 8.30
C CYS A 238 -3.39 -1.93 8.88
N LEU A 239 -2.28 -1.33 8.41
CA LEU A 239 -1.71 -0.06 8.90
C LEU A 239 -1.40 0.02 10.40
N ARG A 240 -1.60 -1.06 11.15
CA ARG A 240 -1.29 -1.11 12.58
C ARG A 240 0.20 -0.93 12.80
N ASP A 241 0.50 -0.15 13.82
CA ASP A 241 1.86 0.01 14.31
C ASP A 241 2.30 -1.30 14.99
N ARG A 242 3.15 -2.04 14.28
CA ARG A 242 3.60 -3.39 14.63
C ARG A 242 5.08 -3.55 14.25
N PHE A 243 5.84 -2.48 14.41
CA PHE A 243 7.21 -2.34 13.90
C PHE A 243 8.16 -3.49 14.32
N LEU A 244 8.01 -4.09 15.50
CA LEU A 244 8.83 -5.25 15.93
C LEU A 244 8.40 -6.59 15.34
N GLU A 245 7.18 -6.69 14.82
CA GLU A 245 6.56 -7.90 14.26
C GLU A 245 6.63 -7.95 12.73
N LEU A 246 7.00 -6.84 12.07
CA LEU A 246 6.97 -6.73 10.62
C LEU A 246 7.85 -7.79 9.93
N ARG A 247 7.32 -8.40 8.88
CA ARG A 247 8.01 -9.38 8.03
C ARG A 247 8.03 -8.85 6.60
N PRO A 248 9.19 -8.80 5.94
CA PRO A 248 9.27 -8.24 4.60
C PRO A 248 8.59 -9.15 3.58
N CYS A 249 7.99 -8.56 2.55
CA CYS A 249 7.66 -9.28 1.31
C CYS A 249 8.94 -9.91 0.73
N PRO A 250 8.93 -11.16 0.24
CA PRO A 250 10.12 -11.77 -0.35
C PRO A 250 10.55 -11.11 -1.67
N ASP A 251 9.61 -10.54 -2.43
CA ASP A 251 9.87 -10.08 -3.80
C ASP A 251 10.17 -8.58 -3.92
N CYS A 252 9.63 -7.75 -3.02
CA CYS A 252 9.86 -6.31 -3.02
C CYS A 252 10.48 -5.81 -1.71
N VAL A 253 10.96 -4.56 -1.75
CA VAL A 253 11.54 -3.87 -0.59
C VAL A 253 10.56 -2.91 0.10
N VAL A 254 9.31 -2.83 -0.39
CA VAL A 254 8.32 -1.85 0.06
C VAL A 254 7.39 -2.43 1.12
N ALA A 255 6.77 -3.57 0.84
CA ALA A 255 5.73 -4.11 1.70
C ALA A 255 6.32 -4.92 2.85
N MET A 256 5.85 -4.64 4.07
CA MET A 256 6.07 -5.48 5.25
C MET A 256 4.76 -5.77 5.95
N PHE A 257 4.61 -6.95 6.53
CA PHE A 257 3.36 -7.42 7.13
C PHE A 257 3.57 -7.87 8.57
N CYS A 258 2.63 -7.54 9.47
CA CYS A 258 2.70 -7.98 10.87
C CYS A 258 2.36 -9.48 11.06
N SER A 259 1.71 -10.12 10.09
CA SER A 259 1.30 -11.52 10.19
C SER A 259 1.26 -12.21 8.82
N LYS A 260 1.30 -13.54 8.83
CA LYS A 260 1.07 -14.36 7.62
C LYS A 260 -0.30 -14.09 7.01
N GLN A 261 -1.32 -13.88 7.84
CA GLN A 261 -2.67 -13.56 7.41
C GLN A 261 -2.70 -12.23 6.64
N CYS A 262 -2.09 -11.16 7.18
CA CYS A 262 -2.00 -9.88 6.48
C CYS A 262 -1.25 -9.99 5.15
N ALA A 263 -0.15 -10.77 5.11
CA ALA A 263 0.58 -11.00 3.88
C ALA A 263 -0.26 -11.75 2.82
N GLN A 264 -0.97 -12.81 3.23
CA GLN A 264 -1.83 -13.59 2.35
C GLN A 264 -3.01 -12.78 1.83
N GLN A 265 -3.70 -12.05 2.71
CA GLN A 265 -4.83 -11.19 2.33
C GLN A 265 -4.39 -10.08 1.38
N ALA A 266 -3.28 -9.40 1.66
CA ALA A 266 -2.75 -8.39 0.75
C ALA A 266 -2.34 -8.98 -0.60
N HIS A 267 -1.61 -10.10 -0.60
CA HIS A 267 -1.18 -10.78 -1.83
C HIS A 267 -2.36 -11.17 -2.71
N GLN A 268 -3.37 -11.82 -2.14
CA GLN A 268 -4.59 -12.20 -2.84
C GLN A 268 -5.29 -10.98 -3.45
N ARG A 269 -5.57 -9.96 -2.63
CA ARG A 269 -6.45 -8.85 -3.00
C ARG A 269 -5.82 -7.86 -3.96
N TYR A 270 -4.53 -7.55 -3.82
CA TYR A 270 -3.93 -6.49 -4.65
C TYR A 270 -2.43 -6.66 -4.86
N HIS A 271 -1.69 -7.08 -3.83
CA HIS A 271 -0.24 -6.93 -3.80
C HIS A 271 0.45 -7.75 -4.89
N ARG A 272 -0.09 -8.90 -5.29
CA ARG A 272 0.47 -9.70 -6.39
C ARG A 272 0.57 -8.93 -7.73
N LEU A 273 -0.37 -8.01 -7.98
CA LEU A 273 -0.43 -7.22 -9.22
C LEU A 273 0.49 -5.99 -9.17
N GLU A 274 0.62 -5.35 -8.01
CA GLU A 274 1.41 -4.11 -7.85
C GLU A 274 2.83 -4.34 -7.31
N CYS A 275 3.12 -5.48 -6.66
CA CYS A 275 4.40 -5.75 -5.99
C CYS A 275 5.63 -5.45 -6.88
N PRO A 276 5.65 -5.86 -8.16
CA PRO A 276 6.79 -5.59 -9.05
C PRO A 276 7.05 -4.11 -9.33
N VAL A 277 6.05 -3.25 -9.15
CA VAL A 277 6.11 -1.83 -9.50
C VAL A 277 6.09 -0.89 -8.30
N LEU A 278 5.68 -1.36 -7.12
CA LEU A 278 5.51 -0.51 -5.94
C LEU A 278 6.73 0.35 -5.62
N HIS A 279 7.94 -0.20 -5.64
CA HIS A 279 9.16 0.58 -5.34
C HIS A 279 9.27 1.81 -6.24
N ARG A 280 9.08 1.60 -7.54
CA ARG A 280 9.15 2.67 -8.54
C ARG A 280 8.02 3.68 -8.36
N LEU A 281 6.79 3.21 -8.13
CA LEU A 281 5.66 4.11 -7.97
C LEU A 281 5.81 4.99 -6.71
N PHE A 282 6.39 4.46 -5.63
CA PHE A 282 6.73 5.26 -4.44
C PHE A 282 7.88 6.25 -4.66
N GLU A 283 8.72 6.07 -5.67
CA GLU A 283 9.78 7.02 -6.04
C GLU A 283 9.26 8.16 -6.91
N ILE A 284 8.28 7.88 -7.77
CA ILE A 284 7.74 8.82 -8.76
C ILE A 284 6.56 9.61 -8.20
N TYR A 285 5.65 8.94 -7.49
CA TYR A 285 4.32 9.45 -7.21
C TYR A 285 4.06 9.63 -5.71
N HIS A 286 3.16 10.55 -5.42
CA HIS A 286 2.57 10.71 -4.10
C HIS A 286 1.57 9.57 -3.82
N ILE A 287 1.23 9.40 -2.53
CA ILE A 287 0.26 8.39 -2.07
C ILE A 287 -1.10 8.45 -2.82
N ALA A 288 -1.51 9.63 -3.28
CA ALA A 288 -2.77 9.84 -3.99
C ALA A 288 -2.87 8.98 -5.26
N THR A 289 -1.79 8.82 -6.02
CA THR A 289 -1.76 8.02 -7.26
C THR A 289 -1.80 6.51 -6.98
N LEU A 290 -1.41 6.08 -5.78
CA LEU A 290 -1.41 4.66 -5.39
C LEU A 290 -2.79 4.16 -4.94
N VAL A 291 -3.68 5.06 -4.51
CA VAL A 291 -5.03 4.70 -4.07
C VAL A 291 -5.90 4.17 -5.22
N PRO A 292 -6.03 4.87 -6.38
CA PRO A 292 -6.77 4.38 -7.54
C PRO A 292 -6.27 3.02 -8.01
N LEU A 293 -4.94 2.86 -8.05
CA LEU A 293 -4.31 1.60 -8.37
C LEU A 293 -4.76 0.48 -7.41
N ARG A 294 -4.75 0.74 -6.10
CA ARG A 294 -5.17 -0.22 -5.09
C ARG A 294 -6.64 -0.61 -5.26
N ILE A 295 -7.50 0.36 -5.58
CA ILE A 295 -8.93 0.14 -5.84
C ILE A 295 -9.10 -0.81 -7.02
N VAL A 296 -8.43 -0.52 -8.15
CA VAL A 296 -8.50 -1.35 -9.37
C VAL A 296 -7.97 -2.76 -9.12
N CYS A 297 -6.81 -2.92 -8.48
CA CYS A 297 -6.30 -4.26 -8.16
C CYS A 297 -7.26 -5.04 -7.26
N THR A 298 -7.88 -4.38 -6.27
CA THR A 298 -8.87 -4.99 -5.37
C THR A 298 -10.18 -5.34 -6.09
N ALA A 299 -10.58 -4.53 -7.07
CA ALA A 299 -11.72 -4.82 -7.94
C ALA A 299 -11.45 -6.08 -8.78
N ILE A 300 -10.28 -6.18 -9.42
CA ILE A 300 -9.88 -7.37 -10.20
C ILE A 300 -10.01 -8.66 -9.36
N ASP A 301 -9.48 -8.68 -8.13
CA ASP A 301 -9.66 -9.83 -7.21
C ASP A 301 -11.13 -10.08 -6.86
N THR A 302 -11.92 -9.03 -6.67
CA THR A 302 -13.35 -9.14 -6.33
C THR A 302 -14.16 -9.85 -7.43
N PHE A 303 -13.78 -9.65 -8.70
CA PHE A 303 -14.42 -10.32 -9.83
C PHE A 303 -13.70 -11.61 -10.26
N GLY A 304 -12.75 -12.10 -9.45
CA GLY A 304 -12.10 -13.39 -9.67
C GLY A 304 -11.07 -13.37 -10.81
N ASP A 305 -10.39 -12.25 -11.01
CA ASP A 305 -9.42 -12.02 -12.09
C ASP A 305 -10.02 -12.04 -13.50
N ASP A 306 -11.34 -11.92 -13.59
CA ASP A 306 -12.08 -11.87 -14.84
C ASP A 306 -12.42 -10.40 -15.19
N LEU A 307 -11.62 -9.83 -16.09
CA LEU A 307 -11.81 -8.45 -16.57
C LEU A 307 -13.08 -8.30 -17.40
N ASP A 308 -13.53 -9.35 -18.09
CA ASP A 308 -14.75 -9.29 -18.90
C ASP A 308 -15.97 -9.25 -17.96
N ARG A 309 -15.96 -10.07 -16.91
CA ARG A 309 -16.96 -10.03 -15.84
C ARG A 309 -17.00 -8.68 -15.11
N LEU A 310 -15.84 -8.10 -14.81
CA LEU A 310 -15.74 -6.77 -14.20
C LEU A 310 -16.36 -5.69 -15.10
N GLU A 311 -16.02 -5.69 -16.39
CA GLU A 311 -16.56 -4.74 -17.36
C GLU A 311 -18.08 -4.88 -17.50
N GLU A 312 -18.58 -6.11 -17.67
CA GLU A 312 -20.01 -6.38 -17.74
C GLU A 312 -20.76 -5.93 -16.48
N HIS A 313 -20.15 -6.08 -15.30
CA HIS A 313 -20.73 -5.65 -14.04
C HIS A 313 -20.82 -4.12 -13.99
N ILE A 314 -19.74 -3.42 -14.32
CA ILE A 314 -19.68 -1.95 -14.33
C ILE A 314 -20.75 -1.35 -15.25
N GLN A 315 -20.93 -1.92 -16.44
CA GLN A 315 -21.94 -1.47 -17.40
C GLN A 315 -23.39 -1.62 -16.87
N LYS A 316 -23.60 -2.47 -15.85
CA LYS A 316 -24.90 -2.72 -15.22
C LYS A 316 -25.09 -1.95 -13.91
N ILE A 317 -24.09 -1.20 -13.44
CA ILE A 317 -24.23 -0.38 -12.24
C ILE A 317 -25.28 0.70 -12.50
N ASP A 318 -26.25 0.79 -11.61
CA ASP A 318 -27.28 1.82 -11.64
C ASP A 318 -26.63 3.21 -11.46
N PRO A 319 -26.82 4.16 -12.40
CA PRO A 319 -26.32 5.52 -12.25
C PRO A 319 -26.84 6.23 -10.99
N ASP A 320 -28.03 5.83 -10.50
CA ASP A 320 -28.65 6.36 -9.29
C ASP A 320 -28.34 5.51 -8.04
N PHE A 321 -27.37 4.59 -8.13
CA PHE A 321 -26.96 3.74 -7.02
C PHE A 321 -26.56 4.60 -5.81
N ASN A 322 -27.29 4.40 -4.71
CA ASN A 322 -27.02 5.10 -3.45
C ASN A 322 -26.45 4.11 -2.42
N PRO A 323 -25.16 4.20 -2.07
CA PRO A 323 -24.52 3.33 -1.08
C PRO A 323 -25.21 3.34 0.29
N PHE A 324 -25.88 4.44 0.65
CA PHE A 324 -26.58 4.55 1.94
C PHE A 324 -27.85 3.70 2.02
N GLN A 325 -28.40 3.27 0.89
CA GLN A 325 -29.58 2.40 0.84
C GLN A 325 -29.22 0.91 0.97
N LEU A 326 -27.93 0.57 0.94
CA LEU A 326 -27.49 -0.81 1.12
C LEU A 326 -27.77 -1.31 2.54
N ASN A 327 -28.06 -2.61 2.64
CA ASN A 327 -27.98 -3.31 3.92
C ASN A 327 -26.52 -3.68 4.18
N TRP A 328 -25.80 -2.79 4.87
CA TRP A 328 -24.39 -2.93 5.21
C TRP A 328 -24.09 -4.14 6.12
N ASN A 329 -25.11 -4.73 6.75
CA ASN A 329 -24.97 -5.98 7.51
C ASN A 329 -24.82 -7.22 6.61
N LYS A 330 -25.15 -7.10 5.32
CA LYS A 330 -25.13 -8.20 4.33
C LYS A 330 -24.49 -7.79 3.00
N VAL A 331 -23.75 -6.68 2.97
CA VAL A 331 -23.17 -6.13 1.75
C VAL A 331 -22.14 -7.11 1.16
N THR A 332 -22.23 -7.33 -0.15
CA THR A 332 -21.26 -8.16 -0.87
C THR A 332 -20.02 -7.35 -1.26
N ARG A 333 -18.94 -8.03 -1.63
CA ARG A 333 -17.74 -7.35 -2.13
C ARG A 333 -17.99 -6.58 -3.44
N GLU A 334 -18.89 -7.09 -4.28
CA GLU A 334 -19.30 -6.44 -5.53
C GLU A 334 -20.07 -5.15 -5.22
N GLN A 335 -21.03 -5.18 -4.29
CA GLN A 335 -21.75 -3.99 -3.85
C GLN A 335 -20.85 -2.95 -3.17
N LEU A 336 -19.81 -3.40 -2.45
CA LEU A 336 -18.78 -2.49 -1.93
C LEU A 336 -18.00 -1.81 -3.06
N TYR A 337 -17.71 -2.52 -4.15
CA TYR A 337 -17.08 -1.92 -5.31
C TYR A 337 -18.03 -0.97 -6.05
N ASP A 338 -19.32 -1.29 -6.16
CA ASP A 338 -20.33 -0.40 -6.74
C ASP A 338 -20.33 0.94 -6.01
N ALA A 339 -20.33 0.91 -4.67
CA ALA A 339 -20.26 2.10 -3.84
C ALA A 339 -19.01 2.95 -4.09
N MET A 340 -17.88 2.32 -4.41
CA MET A 340 -16.64 3.01 -4.77
C MET A 340 -16.65 3.53 -6.21
N HIS A 341 -17.25 2.78 -7.13
CA HIS A 341 -17.28 3.12 -8.55
C HIS A 341 -18.21 4.31 -8.82
N VAL A 342 -19.32 4.45 -8.09
CA VAL A 342 -20.24 5.60 -8.30
C VAL A 342 -19.81 6.90 -7.64
N LEU A 343 -18.65 6.93 -6.96
CA LEU A 343 -18.14 8.18 -6.39
C LEU A 343 -18.02 9.26 -7.48
N PRO A 344 -18.40 10.52 -7.18
CA PRO A 344 -18.45 11.57 -8.17
C PRO A 344 -17.04 11.92 -8.66
N THR A 345 -16.84 11.81 -9.97
CA THR A 345 -15.53 12.14 -10.59
C THR A 345 -15.30 13.64 -10.71
N ASN A 346 -16.33 14.49 -10.59
CA ASN A 346 -16.28 15.94 -10.80
C ASN A 346 -15.55 16.38 -12.10
N GLU A 347 -15.50 15.50 -13.11
CA GLU A 347 -14.70 15.70 -14.32
C GLU A 347 -15.09 16.98 -15.07
N SER A 348 -16.39 17.24 -15.19
CA SER A 348 -16.94 18.43 -15.86
C SER A 348 -16.73 19.73 -15.07
N GLN A 349 -16.38 19.64 -13.79
CA GLN A 349 -16.17 20.81 -12.92
C GLN A 349 -14.67 21.18 -12.79
N ARG A 350 -13.77 20.30 -13.25
CA ARG A 350 -12.32 20.52 -13.17
C ARG A 350 -11.81 21.33 -14.36
N ALA A 351 -10.72 22.05 -14.12
CA ALA A 351 -9.97 22.69 -15.19
C ALA A 351 -9.44 21.64 -16.19
N PRO A 352 -9.53 21.87 -17.51
CA PRO A 352 -9.06 20.93 -18.55
C PRO A 352 -7.61 20.48 -18.34
N MET A 353 -6.76 21.40 -17.88
CA MET A 353 -5.35 21.12 -17.56
C MET A 353 -5.18 20.05 -16.47
N LEU A 354 -6.03 20.08 -15.43
CA LEU A 354 -5.99 19.07 -14.37
C LEU A 354 -6.51 17.72 -14.90
N ASN A 355 -7.54 17.71 -15.75
CA ASN A 355 -8.02 16.46 -16.35
C ASN A 355 -6.97 15.81 -17.25
N LEU A 356 -6.19 16.61 -18.01
CA LEU A 356 -5.06 16.12 -18.79
C LEU A 356 -3.95 15.57 -17.90
N PHE A 357 -3.64 16.26 -16.79
CA PHE A 357 -2.64 15.80 -15.82
C PHE A 357 -3.00 14.40 -15.30
N LEU A 358 -4.21 14.24 -14.76
CA LEU A 358 -4.67 12.99 -14.17
C LEU A 358 -4.77 11.87 -15.21
N ALA A 359 -5.12 12.20 -16.46
CA ALA A 359 -5.11 11.25 -17.57
C ALA A 359 -3.69 10.79 -17.88
N THR A 360 -2.73 11.72 -17.94
CA THR A 360 -1.32 11.43 -18.19
C THR A 360 -0.73 10.54 -17.09
N GLU A 361 -0.99 10.86 -15.81
CA GLU A 361 -0.57 10.03 -14.69
C GLU A 361 -1.15 8.62 -14.78
N SER A 362 -2.44 8.50 -15.07
CA SER A 362 -3.12 7.20 -15.19
C SER A 362 -2.51 6.34 -16.31
N ILE A 363 -2.20 6.95 -17.46
CA ILE A 363 -1.52 6.28 -18.57
C ILE A 363 -0.11 5.84 -18.16
N VAL A 364 0.70 6.72 -17.58
CA VAL A 364 2.08 6.37 -17.20
C VAL A 364 2.11 5.26 -16.15
N VAL A 365 1.25 5.33 -15.13
CA VAL A 365 1.14 4.29 -14.09
C VAL A 365 0.74 2.95 -14.69
N THR A 366 -0.31 2.92 -15.52
CA THR A 366 -0.77 1.67 -16.14
C THR A 366 0.26 1.09 -17.11
N GLU A 367 0.99 1.92 -17.85
CA GLU A 367 2.10 1.46 -18.69
C GLU A 367 3.26 0.86 -17.89
N ILE A 368 3.62 1.47 -16.75
CA ILE A 368 4.59 0.89 -15.82
C ILE A 368 4.09 -0.48 -15.35
N MET A 369 2.81 -0.60 -15.01
CA MET A 369 2.23 -1.87 -14.61
C MET A 369 2.28 -2.93 -15.72
N PHE A 370 1.84 -2.62 -16.93
CA PHE A 370 1.83 -3.58 -18.04
C PHE A 370 3.24 -4.06 -18.39
N ARG A 371 4.25 -3.19 -18.26
CA ARG A 371 5.65 -3.56 -18.55
C ARG A 371 6.27 -4.44 -17.47
N HIS A 372 5.90 -4.24 -16.21
CA HIS A 372 6.64 -4.80 -15.08
C HIS A 372 5.85 -5.73 -14.18
N SER A 373 4.52 -5.82 -14.32
CA SER A 373 3.67 -6.79 -13.63
C SER A 373 3.25 -7.92 -14.58
N PRO A 374 3.91 -9.08 -14.55
CA PRO A 374 3.60 -10.18 -15.47
C PRO A 374 2.16 -10.68 -15.32
N GLN A 375 1.67 -10.72 -14.07
CA GLN A 375 0.32 -11.17 -13.77
C GLN A 375 -0.73 -10.21 -14.33
N LEU A 376 -0.57 -8.89 -14.12
CA LEU A 376 -1.51 -7.93 -14.70
C LEU A 376 -1.46 -7.98 -16.23
N ARG A 377 -0.27 -8.08 -16.82
CA ARG A 377 -0.12 -8.18 -18.27
C ARG A 377 -0.79 -9.44 -18.84
N GLN A 378 -0.76 -10.55 -18.11
CA GLN A 378 -1.45 -11.77 -18.51
C GLN A 378 -2.98 -11.59 -18.49
N LEU A 379 -3.52 -10.89 -17.48
CA LEU A 379 -4.94 -10.55 -17.43
C LEU A 379 -5.33 -9.56 -18.54
N ALA A 380 -4.49 -8.54 -18.76
CA ALA A 380 -4.64 -7.49 -19.76
C ALA A 380 -3.98 -7.85 -21.10
N ASN A 381 -4.28 -9.05 -21.61
CA ASN A 381 -3.62 -9.62 -22.80
C ASN A 381 -4.12 -9.05 -24.15
N THR A 382 -5.18 -8.25 -24.14
CA THR A 382 -5.71 -7.56 -25.32
C THR A 382 -5.70 -6.04 -25.10
N GLU A 383 -5.73 -5.28 -26.20
CA GLU A 383 -5.82 -3.82 -26.14
C GLU A 383 -7.10 -3.36 -25.41
N ALA A 384 -8.24 -4.01 -25.65
CA ALA A 384 -9.49 -3.72 -24.96
C ALA A 384 -9.38 -3.87 -23.43
N LYS A 385 -8.73 -4.94 -22.96
CA LYS A 385 -8.52 -5.16 -21.51
C LYS A 385 -7.54 -4.17 -20.90
N GLN A 386 -6.53 -3.73 -21.66
CA GLN A 386 -5.63 -2.67 -21.22
C GLN A 386 -6.36 -1.32 -21.14
N ASP A 387 -7.21 -1.02 -22.13
CA ASP A 387 -8.03 0.19 -22.15
C ASP A 387 -9.04 0.21 -21.00
N LEU A 388 -9.62 -0.93 -20.64
CA LEU A 388 -10.46 -1.05 -19.45
C LEU A 388 -9.67 -0.65 -18.19
N ILE A 389 -8.48 -1.22 -17.97
CA ILE A 389 -7.67 -0.89 -16.80
C ILE A 389 -7.26 0.59 -16.78
N ARG A 390 -6.87 1.17 -17.93
CA ARG A 390 -6.57 2.61 -18.06
C ARG A 390 -7.77 3.45 -17.65
N GLN A 391 -8.96 3.09 -18.13
CA GLN A 391 -10.22 3.78 -17.79
C GLN A 391 -10.53 3.68 -16.30
N LEU A 392 -10.38 2.51 -15.67
CA LEU A 392 -10.67 2.34 -14.24
C LEU A 392 -9.67 3.09 -13.36
N VAL A 393 -8.37 3.06 -13.70
CA VAL A 393 -7.37 3.82 -12.95
C VAL A 393 -7.65 5.32 -13.08
N TYR A 394 -7.96 5.81 -14.29
CA TYR A 394 -8.33 7.21 -14.50
C TYR A 394 -9.61 7.59 -13.75
N HIS A 395 -10.65 6.77 -13.84
CA HIS A 395 -11.92 6.97 -13.13
C HIS A 395 -11.69 7.14 -11.63
N HIS A 396 -10.98 6.22 -10.99
CA HIS A 396 -10.70 6.30 -9.56
C HIS A 396 -9.66 7.35 -9.17
N THR A 397 -8.84 7.83 -10.11
CA THR A 397 -7.99 9.01 -9.91
C THR A 397 -8.81 10.29 -9.86
N MET A 398 -9.99 10.28 -10.48
CA MET A 398 -10.89 11.41 -10.55
C MET A 398 -11.90 11.45 -9.40
N THR A 399 -12.10 10.37 -8.65
CA THR A 399 -12.96 10.32 -7.45
C THR A 399 -12.19 10.76 -6.22
#